data_AF-A0A8T5QXS6-F1
#
_entry.id   AF-A0A8T5QXS6-F1
#
_cell.length_a   1.000
_cell.length_b   1.000
_cell.length_c   1.000
_cell.angle_alpha   90.00
_cell.angle_beta   90.00
_cell.angle_gamma   90.00
#
_symmetry.space_group_name_H-M   'P 1'
#
loop_
_entity.id
_entity.type
_entity.pdbx_description
1 polymer ?
#
loop_
_entity_poly.entity_id
_entity_poly.type
_entity_poly.pdbx_seq_one_letter_code
_entity_poly.pdbx_strand_id
1 'polypeptide(L)'
;MKLIEKCEVCGKNKFSFLFYNRDRIYCKPGRFKQVKCINCGLVFINPQPSLEKLEKYYPANYYSYNTTAIKNEIKSKISSFLYETYYSKKGSIFMKILFLPMHTLLRETAIIPNGKILDVGSGSGEFLIKMKEFGMECFGVDPGKIDKVFAEQNKLNIKQGILLEAKYPDNFFDVITLNHVFEHL
;
A
#
# COMPACT_ATOMS: atom_id res chain seq x y z
N MET A 1 2.08 -22.88 2.45
CA MET A 1 0.76 -22.65 1.83
C MET A 1 -0.26 -22.92 2.90
N LYS A 2 -1.17 -21.99 3.15
CA LYS A 2 -2.23 -22.08 4.15
C LYS A 2 -3.54 -22.38 3.44
N LEU A 3 -4.20 -23.47 3.82
CA LEU A 3 -5.54 -23.77 3.33
C LEU A 3 -6.54 -22.89 4.06
N ILE A 4 -7.42 -22.24 3.32
CA ILE A 4 -8.50 -21.41 3.87
C ILE A 4 -9.77 -22.27 3.91
N GLU A 5 -10.26 -22.55 5.12
CA GLU A 5 -11.47 -23.35 5.37
C GLU A 5 -12.73 -22.49 5.57
N LYS A 6 -12.58 -21.25 6.00
CA LYS A 6 -13.67 -20.28 6.22
C LYS A 6 -13.34 -18.96 5.52
N CYS A 7 -14.33 -18.34 4.91
CA CYS A 7 -14.20 -17.03 4.28
C CYS A 7 -13.92 -15.96 5.34
N GLU A 8 -12.88 -15.16 5.14
CA GLU A 8 -12.46 -14.11 6.08
C GLU A 8 -13.47 -12.95 6.19
N VAL A 9 -14.34 -12.77 5.19
CA VAL A 9 -15.38 -11.73 5.19
C VAL A 9 -16.66 -12.17 5.88
N CYS A 10 -17.16 -13.39 5.61
CA CYS A 10 -18.49 -13.82 6.09
C CYS A 10 -18.50 -15.08 6.97
N GLY A 11 -17.33 -15.70 7.21
CA GLY A 11 -17.17 -16.89 8.05
C GLY A 11 -17.72 -18.20 7.47
N LYS A 12 -18.37 -18.19 6.29
CA LYS A 12 -18.90 -19.40 5.63
C LYS A 12 -17.80 -20.22 4.95
N ASN A 13 -18.04 -21.51 4.75
CA ASN A 13 -17.04 -22.50 4.32
C ASN A 13 -17.33 -23.17 2.96
N LYS A 14 -18.29 -22.65 2.18
CA LYS A 14 -18.59 -23.16 0.83
C LYS A 14 -17.94 -22.29 -0.24
N PHE A 15 -17.09 -22.90 -1.05
CA PHE A 15 -16.35 -22.23 -2.13
C PHE A 15 -16.54 -22.96 -3.46
N SER A 16 -16.74 -22.21 -4.54
CA SER A 16 -16.74 -22.74 -5.90
C SER A 16 -15.37 -22.49 -6.55
N PHE A 17 -14.86 -23.47 -7.30
CA PHE A 17 -13.69 -23.26 -8.15
C PHE A 17 -14.03 -22.33 -9.32
N LEU A 18 -13.11 -21.43 -9.67
CA LEU A 18 -13.23 -20.59 -10.86
C LEU A 18 -12.25 -21.03 -11.95
N PHE A 19 -10.95 -20.87 -11.69
CA PHE A 19 -9.88 -21.20 -12.64
C PHE A 19 -8.52 -21.26 -11.93
N TYR A 20 -7.48 -21.67 -12.67
CA TYR A 20 -6.09 -21.53 -12.25
C TYR A 20 -5.48 -20.28 -12.88
N ASN A 21 -4.80 -19.45 -12.08
CA ASN A 21 -4.01 -18.31 -12.55
C ASN A 21 -2.50 -18.60 -12.43
N ARG A 22 -1.67 -17.75 -13.03
CA ARG A 22 -0.21 -17.78 -12.92
C ARG A 22 0.30 -16.39 -12.57
N ASP A 23 1.51 -16.30 -12.06
CA ASP A 23 2.18 -15.01 -11.90
C ASP A 23 2.53 -14.43 -13.28
N ARG A 24 2.02 -13.23 -13.56
CA ARG A 24 2.19 -12.54 -14.85
C ARG A 24 3.24 -11.43 -14.80
N ILE A 25 3.69 -11.05 -13.60
CA ILE A 25 4.60 -9.93 -13.39
C ILE A 25 6.03 -10.45 -13.29
N TYR A 26 6.27 -11.43 -12.40
CA TYR A 26 7.60 -11.99 -12.17
C TYR A 26 7.78 -13.39 -12.77
N CYS A 27 6.76 -13.88 -13.48
CA CYS A 27 6.75 -15.19 -14.14
C CYS A 27 7.18 -16.33 -13.20
N LYS A 28 6.88 -16.24 -11.90
CA LYS A 28 7.25 -17.29 -10.94
C LYS A 28 6.51 -18.60 -11.31
N PRO A 29 7.20 -19.75 -11.24
CA PRO A 29 6.58 -21.03 -11.57
C PRO A 29 5.47 -21.36 -10.57
N GLY A 30 4.34 -21.85 -11.06
CA GLY A 30 3.20 -22.29 -10.25
C GLY A 30 1.85 -22.02 -10.92
N ARG A 31 0.82 -22.67 -10.39
CA ARG A 31 -0.59 -22.38 -10.69
C ARG A 31 -1.31 -22.06 -9.38
N PHE A 32 -2.01 -20.94 -9.35
CA PHE A 32 -2.75 -20.46 -8.18
C PHE A 32 -4.24 -20.70 -8.42
N LYS A 33 -4.85 -21.54 -7.60
CA LYS A 33 -6.27 -21.87 -7.70
C LYS A 33 -7.10 -20.71 -7.17
N GLN A 34 -7.93 -20.12 -8.03
CA GLN A 34 -8.90 -19.10 -7.64
C GLN A 34 -10.23 -19.76 -7.26
N VAL A 35 -10.75 -19.39 -6.10
CA VAL A 35 -12.06 -19.83 -5.60
C VAL A 35 -12.93 -18.63 -5.25
N LYS A 36 -14.24 -18.82 -5.30
CA LYS A 36 -15.24 -17.81 -4.92
C LYS A 36 -16.06 -18.30 -3.75
N CYS A 37 -16.25 -17.47 -2.73
CA CYS A 37 -17.25 -17.72 -1.69
C CYS A 37 -18.66 -17.64 -2.29
N ILE A 38 -19.43 -18.74 -2.21
CA ILE A 38 -20.79 -18.75 -2.77
C ILE A 38 -21.77 -17.90 -1.96
N ASN A 39 -21.40 -17.48 -0.75
CA ASN A 39 -22.25 -16.68 0.13
C ASN A 39 -22.06 -15.17 -0.08
N CYS A 40 -20.83 -14.67 0.04
CA CYS A 40 -20.55 -13.22 -0.07
C CYS A 40 -19.90 -12.80 -1.40
N GLY A 41 -19.49 -13.75 -2.23
CA GLY A 41 -18.90 -13.45 -3.53
C GLY A 41 -17.40 -13.13 -3.53
N LEU A 42 -16.73 -13.04 -2.37
CA LEU A 42 -15.28 -12.83 -2.28
C LEU A 42 -14.53 -13.87 -3.13
N VAL A 43 -13.62 -13.40 -3.97
CA VAL A 43 -12.71 -14.24 -4.77
C VAL A 43 -11.31 -14.17 -4.18
N PHE A 44 -10.70 -15.32 -3.95
CA PHE A 44 -9.37 -15.40 -3.33
C PHE A 44 -8.62 -16.66 -3.80
N ILE A 45 -7.30 -16.64 -3.60
CA ILE A 45 -6.42 -17.78 -3.87
C ILE A 45 -6.56 -18.79 -2.73
N ASN A 46 -6.78 -20.07 -3.04
CA ASN A 46 -6.81 -21.13 -2.03
C ASN A 46 -6.12 -22.40 -2.53
N PRO A 47 -5.02 -22.86 -1.89
CA PRO A 47 -4.40 -22.33 -0.67
C PRO A 47 -3.61 -21.03 -0.89
N GLN A 48 -3.52 -20.18 0.13
CA GLN A 48 -2.73 -18.94 0.11
C GLN A 48 -1.24 -19.22 0.41
N PRO A 49 -0.31 -18.38 -0.08
CA PRO A 49 1.07 -18.38 0.41
C PRO A 49 1.13 -18.20 1.93
N SER A 50 2.03 -18.92 2.62
CA SER A 50 2.30 -18.66 4.04
C SER A 50 3.21 -17.44 4.19
N LEU A 51 3.19 -16.77 5.35
CA LEU A 51 4.05 -15.61 5.63
C LEU A 51 5.54 -15.92 5.37
N GLU A 52 6.03 -17.08 5.80
CA GLU A 52 7.40 -17.55 5.55
C GLU A 52 7.76 -17.66 4.05
N LYS A 53 6.75 -17.79 3.18
CA LYS A 53 6.92 -17.85 1.72
C LYS A 53 6.66 -16.51 1.04
N LEU A 54 6.23 -15.47 1.76
CA LEU A 54 6.01 -14.12 1.21
C LEU A 54 7.31 -13.49 0.74
N GLU A 55 8.44 -13.72 1.41
CA GLU A 55 9.75 -13.22 0.94
C GLU A 55 10.06 -13.62 -0.51
N LYS A 56 9.58 -14.80 -0.94
CA LYS A 56 9.72 -15.26 -2.34
C LYS A 56 8.95 -14.39 -3.34
N TYR A 57 7.83 -13.82 -2.91
CA TYR A 57 6.95 -12.97 -3.71
C TYR A 57 7.29 -11.48 -3.59
N TYR A 58 8.00 -11.07 -2.54
CA TYR A 58 8.51 -9.71 -2.30
C TYR A 58 10.05 -9.69 -2.20
N PRO A 59 10.78 -9.98 -3.30
CA PRO A 59 12.24 -10.01 -3.28
C PRO A 59 12.85 -8.62 -3.04
N ALA A 60 14.15 -8.56 -2.78
CA ALA A 60 14.85 -7.29 -2.54
C ALA A 60 14.75 -6.29 -3.71
N ASN A 61 14.54 -6.77 -4.94
CA ASN A 61 14.33 -5.96 -6.13
C ASN A 61 12.84 -5.74 -6.48
N TYR A 62 11.93 -5.99 -5.51
CA TYR A 62 10.52 -5.68 -5.68
C TYR A 62 10.34 -4.19 -5.98
N TYR A 63 9.45 -3.87 -6.91
CA TYR A 63 9.41 -2.52 -7.49
C TYR A 63 9.16 -1.44 -6.43
N SER A 64 8.38 -1.74 -5.39
CA SER A 64 8.09 -0.81 -4.28
C SER A 64 9.29 -0.51 -3.39
N TYR A 65 10.38 -1.28 -3.46
CA TYR A 65 11.62 -1.02 -2.71
C TYR A 65 12.67 -0.27 -3.52
N ASN A 66 12.46 -0.08 -4.83
CA ASN A 66 13.40 0.70 -5.64
C ASN A 66 13.28 2.18 -5.26
N THR A 67 14.31 2.70 -4.59
CA THR A 67 14.46 4.10 -4.17
C THR A 67 14.88 5.04 -5.30
N THR A 68 14.80 4.59 -6.56
CA THR A 68 15.22 5.35 -7.74
C THR A 68 14.30 6.53 -8.09
N ALA A 69 13.16 6.73 -7.41
CA ALA A 69 12.24 7.81 -7.77
C ALA A 69 12.61 9.19 -7.23
N ILE A 70 13.69 9.34 -6.44
CA ILE A 70 14.31 10.65 -6.19
C ILE A 70 15.30 10.99 -7.32
N LYS A 71 14.80 11.23 -8.54
CA LYS A 71 15.64 11.80 -9.62
C LYS A 71 14.99 12.87 -10.49
N ASN A 72 13.70 13.15 -10.36
CA ASN A 72 13.04 14.18 -11.18
C ASN A 72 12.34 15.23 -10.32
N GLU A 73 13.05 16.31 -10.01
CA GLU A 73 12.53 17.46 -9.26
C GLU A 73 11.23 18.03 -9.87
N ILE A 74 11.14 18.01 -11.21
CA ILE A 74 9.93 18.41 -11.95
C ILE A 74 8.73 17.53 -11.60
N LYS A 75 8.90 16.19 -11.59
CA LYS A 75 7.83 15.26 -11.21
C LYS A 75 7.39 15.47 -9.76
N SER A 76 8.35 15.72 -8.87
CA SER A 76 8.05 16.00 -7.46
C SER A 76 7.18 17.25 -7.31
N LYS A 77 7.54 18.37 -7.97
CA LYS A 77 6.76 19.62 -7.95
C LYS A 77 5.35 19.46 -8.53
N ILE A 78 5.21 18.77 -9.67
CA ILE A 78 3.90 18.48 -10.26
C ILE A 78 3.06 17.65 -9.30
N SER A 79 3.63 16.60 -8.70
CA SER A 79 2.89 15.78 -7.74
C SER A 79 2.43 16.60 -6.53
N SER A 80 3.29 17.46 -5.96
CA SER A 80 2.92 18.30 -4.82
C SER A 80 1.80 19.27 -5.19
N PHE A 81 1.88 19.91 -6.35
CA PHE A 81 0.82 20.79 -6.84
C PHE A 81 -0.53 20.06 -6.97
N LEU A 82 -0.51 18.85 -7.51
CA LEU A 82 -1.73 18.04 -7.66
C LEU A 82 -2.26 17.59 -6.28
N TYR A 83 -1.40 17.12 -5.36
CA TYR A 83 -1.80 16.78 -4.00
C TYR A 83 -2.43 17.97 -3.26
N GLU A 84 -1.85 19.16 -3.37
CA GLU A 84 -2.42 20.38 -2.79
C GLU A 84 -3.77 20.72 -3.43
N THR A 85 -3.88 20.56 -4.75
CA THR A 85 -5.13 20.81 -5.48
C THR A 85 -6.26 19.90 -5.02
N TYR A 86 -6.01 18.60 -4.82
CA TYR A 86 -7.06 17.62 -4.53
C TYR A 86 -7.35 17.40 -3.04
N TYR A 87 -6.30 17.30 -2.22
CA TYR A 87 -6.39 16.74 -0.87
C TYR A 87 -6.07 17.73 0.26
N SER A 88 -5.59 18.94 -0.07
CA SER A 88 -5.42 20.02 0.90
C SER A 88 -6.64 20.94 0.94
N LYS A 89 -6.85 21.60 2.09
CA LYS A 89 -7.89 22.63 2.26
C LYS A 89 -7.67 23.87 1.38
N LYS A 90 -6.48 24.03 0.80
CA LYS A 90 -6.11 25.18 -0.07
C LYS A 90 -6.51 24.99 -1.54
N GLY A 91 -6.93 23.78 -1.94
CA GLY A 91 -7.18 23.46 -3.33
C GLY A 91 -8.37 24.21 -3.94
N SER A 92 -8.14 24.94 -5.04
CA SER A 92 -9.20 25.64 -5.79
C SER A 92 -10.11 24.66 -6.52
N ILE A 93 -11.44 24.86 -6.43
CA ILE A 93 -12.44 24.04 -7.13
C ILE A 93 -12.26 24.06 -8.65
N PHE A 94 -11.90 25.23 -9.19
CA PHE A 94 -11.62 25.40 -10.63
C PHE A 94 -10.46 24.50 -11.06
N MET A 95 -9.38 24.49 -10.25
CA MET A 95 -8.20 23.66 -10.54
C MET A 95 -8.50 22.16 -10.39
N LYS A 96 -9.35 21.77 -9.43
CA LYS A 96 -9.80 20.38 -9.29
C LYS A 96 -10.51 19.87 -10.56
N ILE A 97 -11.38 20.70 -11.14
CA ILE A 97 -12.09 20.39 -12.38
C ILE A 97 -11.12 20.33 -13.56
N LEU A 98 -10.26 21.35 -13.71
CA LEU A 98 -9.30 21.45 -14.81
C LEU A 98 -8.37 20.23 -14.88
N PHE A 99 -7.91 19.75 -13.72
CA PHE A 99 -6.98 18.63 -13.64
C PHE A 99 -7.64 17.28 -13.35
N LEU A 100 -8.98 17.19 -13.38
CA LEU A 100 -9.73 16.02 -12.91
C LEU A 100 -9.20 14.67 -13.44
N PRO A 101 -8.79 14.52 -14.72
CA PRO A 101 -8.23 13.25 -15.21
C PRO A 101 -6.94 12.82 -14.49
N MET A 102 -6.21 13.76 -13.87
CA MET A 102 -4.93 13.53 -13.21
C MET A 102 -5.07 13.09 -11.75
N HIS A 103 -6.25 13.20 -11.13
CA HIS A 103 -6.41 12.80 -9.73
C HIS A 103 -6.12 11.30 -9.52
N THR A 104 -6.37 10.46 -10.54
CA THR A 104 -6.11 9.01 -10.53
C THR A 104 -4.61 8.66 -10.52
N LEU A 105 -3.74 9.64 -10.78
CA LEU A 105 -2.29 9.48 -10.67
C LEU A 105 -1.80 9.63 -9.22
N LEU A 106 -2.66 10.12 -8.33
CA LEU A 106 -2.34 10.34 -6.93
C LEU A 106 -2.89 9.20 -6.10
N ARG A 107 -2.19 8.91 -5.00
CA ARG A 107 -2.75 8.08 -3.94
C ARG A 107 -3.82 8.90 -3.22
N GLU A 108 -5.04 8.38 -3.14
CA GLU A 108 -6.09 8.99 -2.34
C GLU A 108 -5.66 9.07 -0.87
N THR A 109 -5.84 10.23 -0.25
CA THR A 109 -5.44 10.50 1.13
C THR A 109 -6.16 11.74 1.67
N ALA A 110 -5.97 12.03 2.96
CA ALA A 110 -6.31 13.31 3.56
C ALA A 110 -5.03 14.02 4.02
N ILE A 111 -4.86 15.30 3.64
CA ILE A 111 -3.73 16.10 4.12
C ILE A 111 -4.19 16.92 5.32
N ILE A 112 -3.67 16.56 6.49
CA ILE A 112 -3.97 17.22 7.76
C ILE A 112 -2.67 17.84 8.29
N PRO A 113 -2.52 19.18 8.27
CA PRO A 113 -1.33 19.83 8.82
C PRO A 113 -1.12 19.45 10.29
N ASN A 114 0.10 19.04 10.63
CA ASN A 114 0.49 18.47 11.94
C ASN A 114 -0.24 17.18 12.34
N GLY A 115 -1.00 16.57 11.43
CA GLY A 115 -1.65 15.28 11.65
C GLY A 115 -0.68 14.11 11.47
N LYS A 116 -1.03 12.97 12.04
CA LYS A 116 -0.27 11.71 11.98
C LYS A 116 -0.85 10.78 10.94
N ILE A 117 -0.03 10.36 9.98
CA ILE A 117 -0.40 9.39 8.95
C ILE A 117 0.36 8.07 9.14
N LEU A 118 -0.38 6.96 9.09
CA LEU A 118 0.18 5.62 8.93
C LEU A 118 -0.02 5.13 7.51
N ASP A 119 1.06 4.72 6.87
CA ASP A 119 1.02 4.00 5.60
C ASP A 119 1.34 2.51 5.80
N VAL A 120 0.36 1.65 5.54
CA VAL A 120 0.52 0.19 5.63
C VAL A 120 0.92 -0.36 4.27
N GLY A 121 2.02 -1.13 4.24
CA GLY A 121 2.71 -1.51 3.02
C GLY A 121 3.37 -0.30 2.36
N SER A 122 4.16 0.44 3.15
CA SER A 122 4.76 1.71 2.72
C SER A 122 5.86 1.59 1.66
N GLY A 123 6.33 0.37 1.36
CA GLY A 123 7.46 0.13 0.47
C GLY A 123 8.70 0.91 0.92
N SER A 124 9.32 1.62 0.00
CA SER A 124 10.46 2.53 0.24
C SER A 124 10.11 3.76 1.09
N GLY A 125 8.83 4.11 1.23
CA GLY A 125 8.38 5.29 1.96
C GLY A 125 8.38 6.59 1.15
N GLU A 126 8.49 6.54 -0.18
CA GLU A 126 8.42 7.72 -1.06
C GLU A 126 7.13 8.55 -0.86
N PHE A 127 6.00 7.87 -0.68
CA PHE A 127 4.73 8.54 -0.35
C PHE A 127 4.81 9.32 0.96
N LEU A 128 5.48 8.77 1.98
CA LEU A 128 5.66 9.43 3.26
C LEU A 128 6.55 10.68 3.15
N ILE A 129 7.58 10.68 2.28
CA ILE A 129 8.37 11.88 1.99
C ILE A 129 7.46 13.00 1.48
N LYS A 130 6.54 12.67 0.55
CA LYS A 130 5.58 13.64 0.01
C LYS A 130 4.65 14.19 1.09
N MET A 131 4.15 13.35 1.99
CA MET A 131 3.26 13.79 3.07
C MET A 131 3.99 14.67 4.11
N LYS A 132 5.30 14.44 4.33
CA LYS A 132 6.13 15.35 5.15
C LYS A 132 6.25 16.74 4.57
N GLU A 133 6.33 16.89 3.23
CA GLU A 133 6.32 18.21 2.57
C GLU A 133 5.04 18.99 2.90
N PHE A 134 3.93 18.30 3.16
CA PHE A 134 2.66 18.89 3.58
C PHE A 134 2.51 19.06 5.10
N GLY A 135 3.59 18.83 5.86
CA GLY A 135 3.60 19.05 7.31
C GLY A 135 2.94 17.94 8.13
N MET A 136 2.81 16.73 7.58
CA MET A 136 2.32 15.57 8.33
C MET A 136 3.45 14.84 9.06
N GLU A 137 3.14 14.30 10.24
CA GLU A 137 4.00 13.35 10.95
C GLU A 137 3.76 11.94 10.37
N CYS A 138 4.80 11.34 9.81
CA CYS A 138 4.65 10.21 8.89
C CYS A 138 5.22 8.91 9.46
N PHE A 139 4.41 7.86 9.42
CA PHE A 139 4.74 6.52 9.91
C PHE A 139 4.46 5.49 8.82
N GLY A 140 5.31 4.47 8.73
CA GLY A 140 5.15 3.35 7.80
C GLY A 140 5.27 2.00 8.49
N VAL A 141 4.65 0.98 7.90
CA VAL A 141 4.86 -0.43 8.23
C VAL A 141 4.97 -1.22 6.94
N ASP A 142 6.03 -1.99 6.76
CA ASP A 142 6.19 -2.85 5.59
C ASP A 142 6.97 -4.12 5.94
N PRO A 143 6.53 -5.32 5.48
CA PRO A 143 7.26 -6.57 5.74
C PRO A 143 8.59 -6.67 4.96
N GLY A 144 8.77 -5.83 3.95
CA GLY A 144 9.90 -5.77 3.06
C GLY A 144 11.22 -5.35 3.67
N LYS A 145 12.28 -5.44 2.86
CA LYS A 145 13.59 -4.88 3.20
C LYS A 145 13.58 -3.38 2.95
N ILE A 146 13.47 -2.62 4.03
CA ILE A 146 13.57 -1.16 4.00
C ILE A 146 15.04 -0.78 3.82
N ASP A 147 15.33 0.11 2.87
CA ASP A 147 16.64 0.74 2.72
C ASP A 147 16.87 1.70 3.90
N LYS A 148 17.70 1.27 4.86
CA LYS A 148 18.00 2.03 6.08
C LYS A 148 18.67 3.37 5.78
N VAL A 149 19.57 3.41 4.79
CA VAL A 149 20.28 4.65 4.43
C VAL A 149 19.29 5.66 3.87
N PHE A 150 18.42 5.22 2.97
CA PHE A 150 17.36 6.06 2.43
C PHE A 150 16.39 6.55 3.50
N ALA A 151 15.97 5.67 4.41
CA ALA A 151 15.05 6.01 5.50
C ALA A 151 15.67 7.03 6.45
N GLU A 152 16.94 6.85 6.84
CA GLU A 152 17.67 7.78 7.72
C GLU A 152 17.86 9.15 7.05
N GLN A 153 18.31 9.18 5.79
CA GLN A 153 18.49 10.43 5.02
C GLN A 153 17.21 11.25 4.92
N ASN A 154 16.07 10.58 4.74
CA ASN A 154 14.77 11.22 4.62
C ASN A 154 14.01 11.33 5.97
N LYS A 155 14.63 10.90 7.07
CA LYS A 155 14.06 10.86 8.43
C LYS A 155 12.69 10.16 8.47
N LEU A 156 12.58 9.00 7.82
CA LEU A 156 11.36 8.22 7.73
C LEU A 156 11.22 7.30 8.95
N ASN A 157 10.02 7.27 9.55
CA ASN A 157 9.70 6.37 10.65
C ASN A 157 8.95 5.14 10.11
N ILE A 158 9.69 4.14 9.62
CA ILE A 158 9.11 2.92 9.05
C ILE A 158 9.52 1.72 9.91
N LYS A 159 8.53 0.98 10.39
CA LYS A 159 8.75 -0.30 11.08
C LYS A 159 8.77 -1.43 10.06
N GLN A 160 9.82 -2.25 10.10
CA GLN A 160 9.86 -3.49 9.33
C GLN A 160 8.98 -4.54 10.02
N GLY A 161 7.98 -5.06 9.31
CA GLY A 161 7.06 -6.09 9.83
C GLY A 161 5.65 -5.96 9.29
N ILE A 162 4.73 -6.76 9.84
CA ILE A 162 3.30 -6.67 9.50
C ILE A 162 2.55 -5.72 10.44
N LEU A 163 1.40 -5.21 9.98
CA LEU A 163 0.58 -4.25 10.73
C LEU A 163 0.25 -4.74 12.16
N LEU A 164 -0.10 -6.02 12.31
CA LEU A 164 -0.46 -6.62 13.60
C LEU A 164 0.69 -6.61 14.63
N GLU A 165 1.93 -6.60 14.17
CA GLU A 165 3.12 -6.59 15.02
C GLU A 165 3.62 -5.17 15.32
N ALA A 166 3.20 -4.19 14.53
CA ALA A 166 3.63 -2.80 14.68
C ALA A 166 3.18 -2.15 16.00
N LYS A 167 2.10 -2.67 16.61
CA LYS A 167 1.60 -2.33 17.97
C LYS A 167 1.65 -0.82 18.28
N TYR A 168 1.11 -0.01 17.37
CA TYR A 168 0.90 1.40 17.66
C TYR A 168 -0.21 1.57 18.71
N PRO A 169 -0.18 2.65 19.50
CA PRO A 169 -1.25 2.94 20.46
C PRO A 169 -2.60 3.12 19.75
N ASP A 170 -3.68 2.83 20.47
CA ASP A 170 -5.03 3.14 20.00
C ASP A 170 -5.20 4.66 19.81
N ASN A 171 -6.03 5.05 18.84
CA ASN A 171 -6.32 6.46 18.52
C ASN A 171 -5.07 7.33 18.27
N PHE A 172 -4.02 6.75 17.68
CA PHE A 172 -2.75 7.43 17.46
C PHE A 172 -2.62 8.14 16.10
N PHE A 173 -3.36 7.70 15.08
CA PHE A 173 -3.28 8.23 13.71
C PHE A 173 -4.55 8.96 13.31
N ASP A 174 -4.40 10.08 12.60
CA ASP A 174 -5.51 10.82 11.99
C ASP A 174 -5.87 10.26 10.61
N VAL A 175 -4.89 9.68 9.91
CA VAL A 175 -5.04 9.12 8.56
C VAL A 175 -4.34 7.77 8.48
N ILE A 176 -5.01 6.78 7.89
CA ILE A 176 -4.42 5.46 7.60
C ILE A 176 -4.62 5.17 6.11
N THR A 177 -3.52 4.87 5.40
CA THR A 177 -3.56 4.53 3.98
C THR A 177 -3.14 3.08 3.73
N LEU A 178 -3.85 2.42 2.80
CA LEU A 178 -3.56 1.09 2.30
C LEU A 178 -3.74 1.10 0.77
N ASN A 179 -2.65 1.26 0.01
CA ASN A 179 -2.72 1.30 -1.46
C ASN A 179 -1.99 0.09 -2.04
N HIS A 180 -2.72 -0.73 -2.79
CA HIS A 180 -2.26 -2.02 -3.32
C HIS A 180 -1.79 -2.99 -2.23
N VAL A 181 -2.46 -2.97 -1.08
CA VAL A 181 -2.11 -3.78 0.10
C VAL A 181 -3.33 -4.52 0.64
N PHE A 182 -4.52 -3.91 0.60
CA PHE A 182 -5.74 -4.50 1.15
C PHE A 182 -6.09 -5.84 0.51
N GLU A 183 -5.82 -5.98 -0.79
CA GLU A 183 -5.98 -7.24 -1.55
C GLU A 183 -4.96 -8.34 -1.19
N HIS A 184 -3.98 -8.02 -0.35
CA HIS A 184 -2.91 -8.91 0.10
C HIS A 184 -3.00 -9.29 1.58
N LEU A 185 -3.98 -8.74 2.32
CA LEU A 185 -4.21 -9.03 3.74
C LEU A 185 -5.03 -10.31 3.96
#